data_AF-A0A1G3LAY9-F1
#
_entry.id   AF-A0A1G3LAY9-F1
#
_cell.length_a   1.000
_cell.length_b   1.000
_cell.length_c   1.000
_cell.angle_alpha   90.00
_cell.angle_beta   90.00
_cell.angle_gamma   90.00
#
_symmetry.space_group_name_H-M   'P 1'
#
loop_
_entity.id
_entity.type
_entity.pdbx_description
1 polymer ?
#
loop_
_entity_poly.entity_id
_entity_poly.type
_entity_poly.pdbx_seq_one_letter_code
_entity_poly.pdbx_strand_id
1 'polypeptide(L)'
;MRLYFTLTTTGGEHGTFEAWHEDGRQFVKVVTHSTGVETTVTYPTVPLGDKWSFIALALRDVELQAIRDRLEATQRALAGVVHAS
;
A
#
# COMPACT_ATOMS: atom_id res chain seq x y z
N MET A 1 -4.53 -15.76 -23.10
CA MET A 1 -4.31 -14.30 -23.06
C MET A 1 -4.26 -13.89 -21.59
N ARG A 2 -3.14 -13.37 -21.07
CA ARG A 2 -3.06 -12.86 -19.69
C ARG A 2 -3.53 -11.40 -19.72
N LEU A 3 -4.69 -11.13 -19.13
CA LEU A 3 -5.19 -9.77 -18.91
C LEU A 3 -4.47 -9.21 -17.68
N TYR A 4 -3.47 -8.38 -17.92
CA TYR A 4 -2.91 -7.51 -16.89
C TYR A 4 -3.80 -6.28 -16.84
N PHE A 5 -4.50 -6.07 -15.73
CA PHE A 5 -5.19 -4.80 -15.49
C PHE A 5 -4.51 -4.10 -14.32
N THR A 6 -4.36 -2.79 -14.44
CA THR A 6 -3.78 -1.95 -13.38
C THR A 6 -4.91 -1.45 -12.50
N LEU A 7 -4.74 -1.57 -11.18
CA LEU A 7 -5.63 -0.94 -10.22
C LEU A 7 -4.96 0.30 -9.65
N THR A 8 -5.67 1.42 -9.69
CA THR A 8 -5.28 2.64 -8.96
C THR A 8 -5.97 2.62 -7.61
N THR A 9 -5.22 2.79 -6.54
CA THR A 9 -5.76 2.82 -5.18
C THR A 9 -5.69 4.20 -4.59
N THR A 10 -6.74 4.56 -3.85
CA THR A 10 -6.86 5.86 -3.19
C THR A 10 -7.34 5.68 -1.76
N GLY A 11 -6.73 6.43 -0.85
CA GLY A 11 -7.27 6.63 0.49
C GLY A 11 -8.33 7.73 0.45
N GLY A 12 -9.34 7.63 1.30
CA GLY A 12 -10.37 8.64 1.42
C GLY A 12 -10.67 9.02 2.87
N GLU A 13 -11.47 10.07 2.99
CA GLU A 13 -11.98 10.55 4.27
C GLU A 13 -12.80 9.45 4.97
N HIS A 14 -12.78 9.44 6.30
CA HIS A 14 -13.43 8.41 7.13
C HIS A 14 -12.91 6.98 6.96
N GLY A 15 -11.65 6.84 6.55
CA GLY A 15 -10.97 5.55 6.56
C GLY A 15 -11.29 4.65 5.39
N THR A 16 -11.80 5.24 4.31
CA THR A 16 -12.09 4.51 3.09
C THR A 16 -10.81 4.21 2.32
N PHE A 17 -10.77 3.01 1.78
CA PHE A 17 -9.84 2.57 0.76
C PHE A 17 -10.67 2.25 -0.48
N GLU A 18 -10.25 2.78 -1.62
CA GLU A 18 -10.95 2.61 -2.89
C GLU A 18 -9.95 2.14 -3.95
N ALA A 19 -10.38 1.17 -4.77
CA ALA A 19 -9.62 0.66 -5.89
C ALA A 19 -10.42 0.85 -7.17
N TRP A 20 -9.74 1.37 -8.20
CA TRP A 20 -10.32 1.78 -9.46
C TRP A 20 -9.66 1.02 -10.60
N HIS A 21 -10.47 0.59 -11.56
CA HIS A 21 -9.98 0.09 -12.83
C HIS A 21 -9.52 1.26 -13.71
N GLU A 22 -8.66 0.98 -14.69
CA GLU A 22 -8.08 1.99 -15.60
C GLU A 22 -9.10 2.73 -16.47
N ASP A 23 -10.28 2.15 -16.67
CA ASP A 23 -11.43 2.80 -17.34
C ASP A 23 -12.20 3.77 -16.42
N GLY A 24 -11.74 3.97 -15.19
CA GLY A 24 -12.36 4.84 -14.19
C GLY A 24 -13.50 4.17 -13.42
N ARG A 25 -13.80 2.89 -13.66
CA ARG A 25 -14.83 2.17 -12.90
C ARG A 25 -14.31 1.80 -11.51
N GLN A 26 -15.08 2.09 -10.46
CA GLN A 26 -14.76 1.63 -9.12
C GLN A 26 -14.87 0.10 -9.04
N PHE A 27 -13.79 -0.54 -8.60
CA PHE A 27 -13.73 -1.99 -8.45
C PHE A 27 -14.10 -2.40 -7.01
N VAL A 28 -13.52 -1.72 -6.02
CA VAL A 28 -13.72 -2.03 -4.59
C VAL A 28 -13.74 -0.72 -3.79
N LYS A 29 -14.59 -0.69 -2.76
CA LYS A 29 -14.58 0.31 -1.68
C LYS A 29 -14.73 -0.39 -0.33
N VAL A 30 -13.80 -0.15 0.58
CA VAL A 30 -13.78 -0.75 1.92
C VAL A 30 -13.50 0.31 2.97
N VAL A 31 -14.21 0.27 4.09
CA VAL A 31 -13.86 1.07 5.28
C VAL A 31 -12.89 0.24 6.11
N THR A 32 -11.65 0.71 6.21
CA THR A 32 -10.56 -0.01 6.88
C THR A 32 -10.21 0.60 8.24
N HIS A 33 -10.48 1.89 8.41
CA HIS A 33 -10.13 2.66 9.59
C HIS A 33 -11.30 3.53 10.05
N SER A 34 -11.28 3.99 11.30
CA SER A 34 -12.24 4.97 11.83
C SER A 34 -11.90 6.42 11.45
N THR A 35 -10.72 6.65 10.89
CA THR A 35 -10.16 7.96 10.50
C THR A 35 -9.61 7.88 9.08
N GLY A 36 -9.35 9.03 8.43
CA GLY A 36 -8.84 9.11 7.06
C GLY A 36 -7.63 8.21 6.76
N VAL A 37 -7.59 7.67 5.54
CA VAL A 37 -6.43 6.96 4.98
C VAL A 37 -5.62 7.96 4.17
N GLU A 38 -4.37 8.19 4.57
CA GLU A 38 -3.48 9.18 3.96
C GLU A 38 -2.69 8.61 2.78
N THR A 39 -2.38 7.32 2.83
CA THR A 39 -1.55 6.68 1.81
C THR A 39 -2.05 5.28 1.54
N THR A 40 -1.96 4.90 0.27
CA THR A 40 -2.16 3.51 -0.13
C THR A 40 -0.93 2.98 -0.85
N VAL A 41 -0.61 1.72 -0.62
CA VAL A 41 0.49 1.02 -1.31
C VAL A 41 -0.10 -0.23 -1.92
N THR A 42 0.05 -0.38 -3.24
CA THR A 42 -0.46 -1.54 -3.98
C THR A 42 0.70 -2.35 -4.52
N TYR A 43 0.68 -3.64 -4.21
CA TYR A 43 1.63 -4.60 -4.73
C TYR A 43 1.09 -5.24 -6.01
N PRO A 44 1.99 -5.64 -6.93
CA PRO A 44 1.60 -6.29 -8.17
C PRO A 44 0.69 -7.50 -7.95
N THR A 45 -0.23 -7.72 -8.88
CA THR A 45 -1.15 -8.85 -8.83
C THR A 45 -0.42 -10.18 -8.93
N VAL A 46 -0.78 -11.13 -8.06
CA VAL A 46 -0.29 -12.50 -8.11
C VAL A 46 -1.42 -13.40 -8.61
N PRO A 47 -1.21 -14.21 -9.67
CA PRO A 47 -2.21 -15.17 -10.11
C PRO A 47 -2.37 -16.29 -9.07
N LEU A 48 -3.61 -16.57 -8.67
CA LEU A 48 -4.00 -17.68 -7.80
C LEU A 48 -4.85 -18.67 -8.61
N GLY A 49 -4.20 -19.49 -9.43
CA GLY A 49 -4.89 -20.42 -10.33
C GLY A 49 -5.66 -19.68 -11.44
N ASP A 50 -6.98 -19.84 -11.44
CA ASP A 50 -7.93 -19.12 -12.31
C ASP A 50 -8.37 -17.75 -11.75
N LYS A 51 -7.91 -17.39 -10.55
CA LYS A 51 -8.22 -16.12 -9.88
C LYS A 51 -7.05 -15.15 -9.92
N TRP A 52 -7.38 -13.88 -9.77
CA TRP A 52 -6.40 -12.80 -9.57
C TRP A 52 -6.46 -12.32 -8.12
N SER A 53 -5.30 -12.00 -7.56
CA SER A 53 -5.20 -11.38 -6.24
C SER A 53 -4.29 -10.17 -6.30
N PHE A 54 -4.55 -9.16 -5.48
CA PHE A 54 -3.65 -8.04 -5.23
C PHE A 54 -3.58 -7.80 -3.72
N ILE A 55 -2.49 -7.19 -3.27
CA ILE A 55 -2.34 -6.74 -1.89
C ILE A 55 -2.29 -5.21 -1.94
N ALA A 56 -3.17 -4.58 -1.16
CA ALA A 56 -3.14 -3.15 -0.95
C ALA A 56 -3.09 -2.86 0.55
N LEU A 57 -2.24 -1.92 0.93
CA LEU A 57 -2.13 -1.40 2.29
C LEU A 57 -2.77 -0.02 2.34
N ALA A 58 -3.64 0.20 3.32
CA ALA A 58 -4.18 1.51 3.67
C ALA A 58 -3.49 1.97 4.94
N LEU A 59 -2.78 3.09 4.89
CA LEU A 59 -1.97 3.59 6.00
C LEU A 59 -2.49 4.94 6.47
N ARG A 60 -2.59 5.07 7.79
CA ARG A 60 -2.79 6.35 8.49
C ARG A 60 -1.47 7.07 8.69
N ASP A 61 -1.54 8.35 9.01
CA ASP A 61 -0.35 9.18 9.28
C ASP A 61 0.56 8.59 10.38
N VAL A 62 -0.04 8.11 11.48
CA VAL A 62 0.70 7.50 12.59
C VAL A 62 1.45 6.22 12.19
N GLU A 63 0.86 5.40 11.32
CA GLU A 63 1.47 4.16 10.84
C GLU A 63 2.60 4.46 9.85
N LEU A 64 2.38 5.45 8.99
CA LEU A 64 3.39 5.92 8.05
C LEU A 64 4.59 6.50 8.79
N GLN A 65 4.37 7.29 9.83
CA GLN A 65 5.43 7.84 10.65
C GLN A 65 6.22 6.74 11.36
N ALA A 66 5.55 5.74 11.96
CA ALA A 66 6.23 4.61 12.59
C ALA A 66 7.10 3.82 11.60
N ILE A 67 6.65 3.64 10.35
CA ILE A 67 7.43 2.99 9.29
C ILE A 67 8.66 3.84 8.92
N ARG A 68 8.49 5.16 8.77
CA ARG A 68 9.60 6.08 8.46
C ARG A 68 10.66 6.06 9.56
N ASP A 69 10.24 6.20 10.82
CA ASP A 69 11.13 6.17 11.98
C ASP A 69 11.94 4.87 12.02
N ARG A 70 11.27 3.73 11.73
CA ARG A 70 11.93 2.42 11.70
C ARG A 70 12.92 2.30 10.53
N LEU A 71 12.60 2.86 9.38
CA LEU A 71 13.48 2.86 8.21
C LEU A 71 14.75 3.68 8.49
N GLU A 72 14.61 4.87 9.06
CA GLU A 72 15.75 5.73 9.43
C GLU A 72 16.65 5.07 10.47
N ALA A 73 16.07 4.42 11.49
CA ALA A 73 16.82 3.69 12.49
C ALA A 73 17.62 2.54 11.86
N THR A 74 17.02 1.82 10.92
CA THR A 74 17.66 0.72 10.20
C THR A 74 18.81 1.23 9.32
N GLN A 75 18.60 2.34 8.60
CA GLN A 75 19.63 2.95 7.76
C GLN A 75 20.83 3.42 8.59
N ARG A 76 20.59 4.07 9.74
CA ARG A 76 21.65 4.48 10.68
C ARG A 76 22.44 3.27 11.20
N ALA A 77 21.76 2.19 11.58
CA ALA A 77 22.41 0.97 12.04
C ALA A 77 23.29 0.35 10.96
N LEU A 78 22.80 0.27 9.71
CA LEU A 78 23.57 -0.25 8.58
C LEU A 78 24.79 0.62 8.26
N ALA A 79 24.66 1.96 8.27
CA ALA A 79 25.78 2.86 8.05
C ALA A 79 26.86 2.73 9.14
N GLY A 80 26.45 2.55 10.40
CA GLY A 80 27.37 2.29 11.51
C GLY A 80 28.13 0.97 11.37
N VAL A 81 27.51 -0.06 10.81
CA VAL A 81 28.17 -1.35 10.52
C VAL A 81 29.18 -1.21 9.38
N VAL A 82 28.84 -0.47 8.31
CA VAL A 82 29.74 -0.26 7.16
C VAL A 82 30.98 0.58 7.52
N HIS A 83 30.89 1.48 8.50
CA HIS A 83 32.04 2.30 8.94
C HIS A 83 32.88 1.68 10.06
N ALA A 84 32.42 0.57 10.65
CA ALA A 84 33.17 -0.21 11.63
C ALA A 84 33.96 -1.39 10.99
N SER A 85 33.89 -1.52 9.66
CA SER A 85 34.52 -2.58 8.85
C SER A 85 35.82 -2.13 8.21
#